data_AF-D4C6T3-F1
#
_entry.id   AF-D4C6T3-F1
#
_cell.length_a   1.000
_cell.length_b   1.000
_cell.length_c   1.000
_cell.angle_alpha   90.00
_cell.angle_beta   90.00
_cell.angle_gamma   90.00
#
_symmetry.space_group_name_H-M   'P 1'
#
loop_
_entity.id
_entity.type
_entity.pdbx_description
1 polymer ?
#
loop_
_entity_poly.entity_id
_entity_poly.type
_entity_poly.pdbx_seq_one_letter_code
_entity_poly.pdbx_strand_id
1 'polypeptide(L)'
;MIACSKAFLLISDCSISKLLARIELEVSMSDVENRTYTVEDIAKILNIGRSSAYNLVKEGHFKIVHIGNAIRISKRSFDKWLDDLDLSD
;
A
#
# COMPACT_ATOMS: atom_id res chain seq x y z
N MET A 1 -3.50 34.43 -44.79
CA MET A 1 -4.90 34.29 -44.36
C MET A 1 -5.44 32.99 -44.96
N ILE A 2 -5.88 32.05 -44.10
CA ILE A 2 -7.00 31.08 -44.30
C ILE A 2 -6.82 30.08 -45.47
N ALA A 3 -6.94 28.75 -45.40
CA ALA A 3 -7.34 27.73 -44.43
C ALA A 3 -6.79 26.38 -44.98
N CYS A 4 -6.28 25.48 -44.15
CA CYS A 4 -7.00 24.29 -43.66
C CYS A 4 -7.60 23.39 -44.76
N SER A 5 -6.94 22.28 -45.07
CA SER A 5 -7.55 20.99 -45.44
C SER A 5 -6.45 19.91 -45.36
N LYS A 6 -6.32 19.13 -44.28
CA LYS A 6 -7.21 18.07 -43.76
C LYS A 6 -7.16 16.83 -44.64
N ALA A 7 -6.21 15.94 -44.34
CA ALA A 7 -6.26 14.53 -44.70
C ALA A 7 -5.29 13.73 -43.82
N PHE A 8 -5.69 13.47 -42.58
CA PHE A 8 -5.24 12.28 -41.88
C PHE A 8 -6.46 11.70 -41.16
N LEU A 9 -7.31 11.05 -41.96
CA LEU A 9 -8.39 10.19 -41.48
C LEU A 9 -7.71 9.05 -40.72
N LEU A 10 -7.91 9.01 -39.40
CA LEU A 10 -8.82 8.08 -38.73
C LEU A 10 -8.45 6.61 -38.94
N ILE A 11 -7.83 6.02 -37.93
CA ILE A 11 -8.27 4.71 -37.47
C ILE A 11 -8.53 4.82 -35.98
N SER A 12 -9.83 4.85 -35.68
CA SER A 12 -10.51 4.29 -34.53
C SER A 12 -9.73 4.13 -33.23
N ASP A 13 -10.09 5.06 -32.34
CA ASP A 13 -10.68 4.79 -31.03
C ASP A 13 -9.83 4.25 -29.88
N CYS A 14 -10.21 4.84 -28.75
CA CYS A 14 -10.16 4.28 -27.42
C CYS A 14 -8.80 4.35 -26.74
N SER A 15 -8.57 5.48 -26.07
CA SER A 15 -8.25 5.59 -24.62
C SER A 15 -7.16 4.73 -23.96
N ILE A 16 -6.55 3.75 -24.61
CA ILE A 16 -5.77 2.71 -23.93
C ILE A 16 -4.30 3.13 -23.77
N SER A 17 -3.70 3.78 -24.78
CA SER A 17 -2.28 4.17 -24.70
C SER A 17 -1.98 5.32 -23.72
N LYS A 18 -2.98 6.12 -23.34
CA LYS A 18 -2.80 7.24 -22.38
C LYS A 18 -3.33 6.95 -20.97
N LEU A 19 -4.06 5.84 -20.80
CA LEU A 19 -4.58 5.38 -19.50
C LEU A 19 -3.63 4.37 -18.83
N LEU A 20 -2.84 3.62 -19.61
CA LEU A 20 -1.87 2.65 -19.08
C LEU A 20 -0.57 3.27 -18.54
N ALA A 21 -0.35 4.57 -18.73
CA ALA A 21 0.88 5.25 -18.32
C ALA A 21 0.72 6.18 -17.10
N ARG A 22 -0.48 6.24 -16.47
CA ARG A 22 -0.78 7.28 -15.46
C ARG A 22 -1.05 6.77 -14.03
N ILE A 23 -1.50 5.53 -13.80
CA ILE A 23 -2.02 5.17 -12.46
C ILE A 23 -1.31 3.98 -11.78
N GLU A 24 -0.66 3.05 -12.49
CA GLU A 24 -0.08 1.86 -11.83
C GLU A 24 1.41 1.93 -11.44
N LEU A 25 2.13 3.02 -11.74
CA LEU A 25 3.58 3.11 -11.47
C LEU A 25 3.99 4.23 -10.50
N GLU A 26 3.04 4.73 -9.70
CA GLU A 26 3.28 5.63 -8.58
C GLU A 26 2.89 4.98 -7.23
N VAL A 27 3.19 3.69 -7.03
CA VAL A 27 3.36 3.15 -5.66
C VAL A 27 4.84 3.16 -5.32
N SER A 28 5.32 4.40 -5.21
CA SER A 28 6.20 4.98 -4.21
C SER A 28 7.40 4.18 -3.70
N MET A 29 8.56 4.66 -4.14
CA MET A 29 9.90 4.47 -3.59
C MET A 29 10.06 5.07 -2.16
N SER A 30 9.05 4.90 -1.28
CA SER A 30 9.01 5.41 0.10
C SER A 30 9.11 4.31 1.17
N ASP A 31 9.06 3.03 0.81
CA ASP A 31 9.14 1.93 1.80
C ASP A 31 10.53 1.65 2.35
N VAL A 32 11.54 2.37 1.87
CA VAL A 32 12.92 2.19 2.34
C VAL A 32 13.14 2.85 3.71
N GLU A 33 12.43 3.95 4.02
CA GLU A 33 12.82 4.83 5.14
C GLU A 33 12.32 4.38 6.52
N ASN A 34 11.31 3.50 6.60
CA ASN A 34 10.96 2.88 7.88
C ASN A 34 10.42 1.47 7.69
N ARG A 35 11.27 0.48 7.95
CA ARG A 35 10.94 -0.95 7.87
C ARG A 35 10.10 -1.44 9.06
N THR A 36 9.68 -0.53 9.94
CA THR A 36 8.95 -0.87 11.16
C THR A 36 7.67 -0.05 11.36
N TYR A 37 6.63 -0.70 11.87
CA TYR A 37 5.40 -0.08 12.34
C TYR A 37 5.43 0.14 13.86
N THR A 38 4.70 1.14 14.31
CA THR A 38 4.32 1.28 15.72
C THR A 38 2.96 0.61 15.97
N VAL A 39 2.61 0.42 17.24
CA VAL A 39 1.28 -0.10 17.63
C VAL A 39 0.16 0.81 17.11
N GLU A 40 0.40 2.12 17.07
CA GLU A 40 -0.57 3.10 16.56
C GLU A 40 -0.76 3.00 15.04
N ASP A 41 0.29 2.67 14.30
CA ASP A 41 0.17 2.44 12.85
C ASP A 41 -0.67 1.20 12.55
N ILE A 42 -0.45 0.11 13.29
CA ILE A 42 -1.25 -1.12 13.15
C ILE A 42 -2.72 -0.86 13.46
N ALA A 43 -2.99 -0.08 14.53
CA ALA A 43 -4.34 0.30 14.89
C ALA A 43 -5.03 1.08 13.75
N LYS A 44 -4.31 1.95 13.04
CA LYS A 44 -4.83 2.69 11.88
C LYS A 44 -5.02 1.80 10.66
N ILE A 45 -4.07 0.93 10.35
CA ILE A 45 -4.11 0.04 9.18
C ILE A 45 -5.29 -0.94 9.27
N LEU A 46 -5.49 -1.55 10.45
CA LEU A 46 -6.60 -2.48 10.70
C LEU A 46 -7.89 -1.77 11.13
N ASN A 47 -7.83 -0.44 11.31
CA ASN A 47 -8.92 0.39 11.84
C ASN A 47 -9.53 -0.15 13.16
N ILE A 48 -8.66 -0.64 14.06
CA ILE A 48 -9.03 -1.20 15.37
C ILE A 48 -8.69 -0.24 16.51
N GLY A 49 -9.32 -0.46 17.67
CA GLY A 49 -8.98 0.26 18.90
C GLY A 49 -7.55 -0.06 19.38
N ARG A 50 -6.92 0.91 20.07
CA ARG A 50 -5.57 0.75 20.66
C ARG A 50 -5.45 -0.49 21.53
N SER A 51 -6.46 -0.78 22.35
CA SER A 51 -6.48 -1.95 23.23
C SER A 51 -6.42 -3.27 22.44
N SER A 52 -7.15 -3.35 21.32
CA SER A 52 -7.13 -4.52 20.45
C SER A 52 -5.78 -4.68 19.76
N ALA A 53 -5.17 -3.57 19.32
CA ALA A 53 -3.81 -3.61 18.75
C ALA A 53 -2.77 -4.12 19.77
N TYR A 54 -2.87 -3.72 21.04
CA TYR A 54 -2.00 -4.27 22.10
C TYR A 54 -2.21 -5.77 22.32
N ASN A 55 -3.46 -6.25 22.25
CA ASN A 55 -3.75 -7.68 22.37
C ASN A 55 -3.12 -8.47 21.20
N LEU A 56 -3.25 -7.99 19.96
CA LEU A 56 -2.60 -8.62 18.79
C LEU A 56 -1.09 -8.69 18.93
N VAL A 57 -0.47 -7.61 19.42
CA VAL A 57 0.97 -7.57 19.69
C VAL A 57 1.36 -8.58 20.77
N LYS A 58 0.52 -8.79 21.79
CA LYS A 58 0.74 -9.75 22.87
C LYS A 58 0.53 -11.20 22.42
N GLU A 59 -0.39 -11.45 21.50
CA GLU A 59 -0.63 -12.76 20.90
C GLU A 59 0.54 -13.21 20.03
N GLY A 60 1.31 -12.28 19.45
CA GLY A 60 2.61 -12.58 18.84
C GLY A 60 2.52 -13.17 17.44
N HIS A 61 1.48 -12.82 16.66
CA HIS A 61 1.28 -13.28 15.28
C HIS A 61 2.38 -12.82 14.29
N PHE A 62 3.15 -11.80 14.65
CA PHE A 62 4.21 -11.22 13.82
C PHE A 62 5.47 -10.90 14.62
N LYS A 63 6.57 -10.65 13.92
CA LYS A 63 7.86 -10.33 14.55
C LYS A 63 7.85 -8.93 15.18
N ILE A 64 7.96 -8.93 16.50
CA ILE A 64 8.09 -7.75 17.34
C ILE A 64 9.53 -7.60 17.84
N VAL A 65 10.04 -6.37 17.80
CA VAL A 65 11.33 -5.98 18.38
C VAL A 65 11.06 -4.89 19.39
N HIS A 66 11.56 -5.09 20.61
CA HIS A 66 11.50 -4.07 21.65
C HIS A 66 12.78 -3.25 21.57
N ILE A 67 12.66 -1.96 21.27
CA ILE A 67 13.77 -1.01 21.30
C ILE A 67 13.58 -0.12 22.52
N GLY A 68 14.29 -0.46 23.60
CA GLY A 68 14.10 0.15 24.91
C GLY A 68 12.69 -0.12 25.44
N ASN A 69 11.91 0.94 25.63
CA ASN A 69 10.52 0.86 26.11
C ASN A 69 9.49 0.93 24.96
N ALA A 70 9.94 1.03 23.70
CA ALA A 70 9.05 1.14 22.55
C ALA A 70 8.96 -0.20 21.79
N ILE A 71 7.75 -0.56 21.40
CA ILE A 71 7.50 -1.75 20.57
C ILE A 71 7.55 -1.33 19.10
N ARG A 72 8.38 -2.04 18.32
CA ARG A 72 8.46 -1.90 16.86
C ARG A 72 8.10 -3.22 16.20
N ILE A 73 7.28 -3.14 15.17
CA ILE A 73 6.78 -4.30 14.44
C ILE A 73 7.43 -4.30 13.06
N SER A 74 7.95 -5.43 12.59
CA SER A 74 8.54 -5.48 11.25
C SER A 74 7.45 -5.48 10.17
N LYS A 75 7.50 -4.54 9.21
CA LYS A 75 6.49 -4.43 8.14
C LYS A 75 6.28 -5.75 7.40
N ARG A 76 7.36 -6.34 6.90
CA ARG A 76 7.34 -7.62 6.15
C ARG A 76 6.62 -8.76 6.87
N SER A 77 6.73 -8.82 8.19
CA SER A 77 6.07 -9.88 8.97
C SER A 77 4.60 -9.60 9.17
N PHE A 78 4.24 -8.32 9.29
CA PHE A 78 2.86 -7.87 9.38
C PHE A 78 2.12 -8.03 8.04
N ASP A 79 2.73 -7.61 6.93
CA ASP A 79 2.14 -7.74 5.59
C ASP A 79 1.84 -9.19 5.25
N LYS A 80 2.79 -10.10 5.51
CA LYS A 80 2.58 -11.54 5.31
C LYS A 80 1.40 -12.07 6.12
N TRP A 81 1.27 -11.64 7.37
CA TRP A 81 0.15 -12.04 8.22
C TRP A 81 -1.19 -11.50 7.70
N LEU A 82 -1.19 -10.30 7.09
CA LEU A 82 -2.39 -9.75 6.45
C LEU A 82 -2.78 -10.55 5.20
N ASP A 83 -1.81 -10.93 4.37
CA ASP A 83 -2.04 -11.80 3.21
C ASP A 83 -2.63 -13.16 3.63
N ASP A 84 -2.12 -13.74 4.72
CA ASP A 84 -2.63 -15.01 5.27
C ASP A 84 -4.09 -14.89 5.77
N LEU A 85 -4.53 -13.69 6.18
CA LEU A 85 -5.92 -13.42 6.60
C LEU A 85 -6.86 -13.20 5.41
N ASP A 86 -6.41 -12.51 4.37
CA ASP A 86 -7.24 -12.15 3.19
C ASP A 86 -7.54 -13.36 2.29
N LEU A 87 -6.74 -14.43 2.39
CA LEU A 87 -6.91 -15.68 1.62
C LEU A 87 -7.96 -16.64 2.22
N SER A 88 -8.73 -16.20 3.21
CA SER A 88 -9.70 -17.04 3.94
C SER A 88 -11.17 -16.87 3.51
N ASP A 89 -11.49 -16.00 2.55
CA ASP A 89 -12.87 -15.78 2.06
C ASP A 89 -13.19 -16.50 0.73
#